data_AF-A0A0P7LNL0-F1
#
_entry.id   AF-A0A0P7LNL0-F1
#
_cell.length_a   1.000
_cell.length_b   1.000
_cell.length_c   1.000
_cell.angle_alpha   90.00
_cell.angle_beta   90.00
_cell.angle_gamma   90.00
#
_symmetry.space_group_name_H-M   'P 1'
#
loop_
_entity.id
_entity.type
_entity.pdbx_description
1 polymer ?
#
loop_
_entity_poly.entity_id
_entity_poly.type
_entity_poly.pdbx_seq_one_letter_code
_entity_poly.pdbx_strand_id
1 'polypeptide(L)'
;MSSPKRFRFTNQLIKSLPPNTSDSRSTDAEYSDTEISGLKCLVSKGEGRKKFLLRYLYHGRKRAIAIGHWPEVDVTLARKISMEHKRSLATGTDPKQERENKRQEMTFDELFNQHYLVWAKSAKRSWGKDFQRYRDHIRPALGQMLLSDITPASILRLQQTLSISLSAATCNRVIVLVKAVFTWAGRQSITSVHPARVVQLLRENNARQRYFTEDEIRRIFLSADNDTSPVAARYVKLLLLTGLR
;
A
#
# COMPACT_ATOMS: atom_id res chain seq x y z
N MET A 1 -14.47 -8.56 -48.72
CA MET A 1 -15.41 -9.48 -48.01
C MET A 1 -15.34 -9.16 -46.52
N SER A 2 -16.49 -8.94 -45.87
CA SER A 2 -16.52 -8.64 -44.43
C SER A 2 -16.09 -9.87 -43.64
N SER A 3 -15.02 -9.78 -42.83
CA SER A 3 -14.60 -10.87 -41.96
C SER A 3 -15.75 -11.28 -41.03
N PRO A 4 -16.00 -12.58 -40.81
CA PRO A 4 -17.08 -13.03 -39.94
C PRO A 4 -16.90 -12.41 -38.55
N LYS A 5 -17.98 -11.90 -37.96
CA LYS A 5 -17.95 -11.30 -36.61
C LYS A 5 -17.73 -12.31 -35.49
N ARG A 6 -17.75 -13.61 -35.80
CA ARG A 6 -17.52 -14.71 -34.85
C ARG A 6 -16.64 -15.78 -35.52
N PHE A 7 -15.48 -16.06 -34.93
CA PHE A 7 -14.52 -17.04 -35.44
C PHE A 7 -13.56 -17.47 -34.32
N ARG A 8 -12.77 -18.52 -34.58
CA ARG A 8 -11.72 -18.96 -33.66
C ARG A 8 -10.57 -17.96 -33.70
N PHE A 9 -10.34 -17.23 -32.62
CA PHE A 9 -9.24 -16.28 -32.56
C PHE A 9 -7.89 -16.98 -32.74
N THR A 10 -7.02 -16.39 -33.55
CA THR A 10 -5.60 -16.72 -33.68
C THR A 10 -4.82 -15.42 -33.78
N ASN A 11 -3.56 -15.43 -33.34
CA ASN A 11 -2.70 -14.23 -33.38
C ASN A 11 -2.61 -13.64 -34.79
N GLN A 12 -2.53 -14.47 -35.83
CA GLN A 12 -2.52 -14.03 -37.23
C GLN A 12 -3.83 -13.38 -37.64
N LEU A 13 -4.98 -13.98 -37.31
CA LEU A 13 -6.29 -13.44 -37.67
C LEU A 13 -6.58 -12.14 -36.92
N ILE A 14 -6.23 -12.05 -35.63
CA ILE A 14 -6.39 -10.81 -34.87
C ILE A 14 -5.50 -9.71 -35.46
N LYS A 15 -4.25 -10.01 -35.82
CA LYS A 15 -3.36 -9.04 -36.46
C LYS A 15 -3.95 -8.47 -37.75
N SER A 16 -4.58 -9.31 -38.58
CA SER A 16 -5.13 -8.95 -39.89
C SER A 16 -6.52 -8.30 -39.84
N LEU A 17 -7.17 -8.18 -38.67
CA LEU A 17 -8.48 -7.51 -38.60
C LEU A 17 -8.35 -6.04 -39.05
N PRO A 18 -9.23 -5.59 -39.96
CA PRO A 18 -9.21 -4.22 -40.45
C PRO A 18 -9.68 -3.25 -39.36
N PRO A 19 -9.23 -1.99 -39.40
CA PRO A 19 -9.80 -0.93 -38.59
C PRO A 19 -11.32 -0.82 -38.78
N ASN A 20 -12.01 -0.37 -37.74
CA ASN A 20 -13.42 -0.04 -37.86
C ASN A 20 -13.61 1.13 -38.83
N THR A 21 -14.66 1.10 -39.63
CA THR A 21 -14.88 2.13 -40.66
C THR A 21 -15.16 3.49 -40.01
N SER A 22 -14.68 4.57 -40.63
CA SER A 22 -14.92 5.96 -40.18
C SER A 22 -16.42 6.23 -40.03
N ASP A 23 -17.21 5.68 -40.93
CA ASP A 23 -18.65 5.95 -41.07
C ASP A 23 -19.50 5.08 -40.14
N SER A 24 -18.89 4.12 -39.43
CA SER A 24 -19.59 3.30 -38.45
C SER A 24 -20.12 4.16 -37.30
N ARG A 25 -21.39 3.95 -36.90
CA ARG A 25 -21.96 4.57 -35.69
C ARG A 25 -21.24 4.17 -34.39
N SER A 26 -20.69 2.95 -34.35
CA SER A 26 -19.94 2.45 -33.19
C SER A 26 -18.48 2.86 -33.27
N THR A 27 -17.86 3.14 -32.11
CA THR A 27 -16.43 3.46 -31.98
C THR A 27 -15.53 2.29 -32.38
N ASP A 28 -15.97 1.07 -32.08
CA ASP A 28 -15.20 -0.14 -32.28
C ASP A 28 -16.00 -1.18 -33.09
N ALA A 29 -15.30 -1.92 -33.96
CA ALA A 29 -15.80 -3.15 -34.56
C ALA A 29 -15.59 -4.30 -33.57
N GLU A 30 -16.65 -5.05 -33.27
CA GLU A 30 -16.61 -6.14 -32.28
C GLU A 30 -16.61 -7.51 -32.97
N TYR A 31 -15.61 -8.33 -32.63
CA TYR A 31 -15.44 -9.71 -33.06
C TYR A 31 -15.52 -10.63 -31.85
N SER A 32 -15.99 -11.88 -32.03
CA SER A 32 -16.22 -12.85 -30.95
C SER A 32 -15.40 -14.12 -31.15
N ASP A 33 -14.77 -14.58 -30.08
CA ASP A 33 -14.09 -15.87 -30.07
C ASP A 33 -15.10 -17.03 -30.04
N THR A 34 -14.77 -18.15 -30.69
CA THR A 34 -15.59 -19.37 -30.65
C THR A 34 -15.17 -20.32 -29.54
N GLU A 35 -13.92 -20.28 -29.06
CA GLU A 35 -13.48 -21.15 -27.95
C GLU A 35 -13.97 -20.62 -26.61
N ILE A 36 -13.75 -19.33 -26.32
CA ILE A 36 -14.18 -18.72 -25.07
C ILE A 36 -15.43 -17.85 -25.30
N SER A 37 -16.59 -18.37 -24.88
CA SER A 37 -17.85 -17.60 -24.91
C SER A 37 -17.69 -16.26 -24.17
N GLY A 38 -18.12 -15.17 -24.79
CA GLY A 38 -18.04 -13.83 -24.22
C GLY A 38 -16.70 -13.12 -24.41
N LEU A 39 -15.64 -13.80 -24.87
CA LEU A 39 -14.38 -13.14 -25.25
C LEU A 39 -14.57 -12.39 -26.58
N LYS A 40 -14.27 -11.09 -26.55
CA LYS A 40 -14.41 -10.16 -27.66
C LYS A 40 -13.08 -9.52 -28.00
N CYS A 41 -12.87 -9.25 -29.28
CA CYS A 41 -11.83 -8.35 -29.78
C CYS A 41 -12.53 -7.10 -30.32
N LEU A 42 -12.20 -5.94 -29.78
CA LEU A 42 -12.66 -4.65 -30.25
C LEU A 42 -11.54 -4.00 -31.05
N VAL A 43 -11.85 -3.58 -32.27
CA VAL A 43 -10.93 -2.87 -33.15
C VAL A 43 -11.42 -1.44 -33.33
N SER A 44 -10.61 -0.45 -32.95
CA SER A 44 -10.99 0.95 -33.03
C SER A 44 -11.03 1.46 -34.47
N LYS A 45 -11.60 2.65 -34.67
CA LYS A 45 -11.37 3.45 -35.88
C LYS A 45 -9.91 3.91 -35.98
N GLY A 46 -9.54 4.51 -37.12
CA GLY A 46 -8.21 5.09 -37.35
C GLY A 46 -7.14 4.01 -37.48
N GLU A 47 -6.16 4.02 -36.58
CA GLU A 47 -5.03 3.07 -36.55
C GLU A 47 -5.46 1.60 -36.33
N GLY A 48 -6.73 1.34 -35.98
CA GLY A 48 -7.22 -0.02 -35.77
C GLY A 48 -6.62 -0.68 -34.53
N ARG A 49 -6.48 0.08 -33.44
CA ARG A 49 -6.00 -0.44 -32.15
C ARG A 49 -6.94 -1.53 -31.67
N LYS A 50 -6.36 -2.64 -31.22
CA LYS A 50 -7.13 -3.84 -30.86
C LYS A 50 -7.06 -4.06 -29.36
N LYS A 51 -8.19 -4.38 -28.75
CA LYS A 51 -8.28 -4.70 -27.32
C LYS A 51 -9.18 -5.91 -27.08
N PHE A 52 -8.81 -6.74 -26.12
CA PHE A 52 -9.61 -7.86 -25.66
C PHE A 52 -10.51 -7.47 -24.50
N LEU A 53 -11.73 -7.98 -24.51
CA LEU A 53 -12.76 -7.71 -23.50
C LEU A 53 -13.58 -8.97 -23.27
N LEU A 54 -13.88 -9.28 -22.01
CA LEU A 54 -14.79 -10.36 -21.64
C LEU A 54 -16.16 -9.78 -21.26
N ARG A 55 -17.20 -10.14 -22.01
CA ARG A 55 -18.61 -9.89 -21.65
C ARG A 55 -19.17 -11.08 -20.90
N TYR A 56 -19.87 -10.82 -19.79
CA TYR A 56 -20.49 -11.86 -18.96
C TYR A 56 -21.77 -11.35 -18.28
N LEU A 57 -22.52 -12.28 -17.70
CA LEU A 57 -23.66 -12.00 -16.84
C LEU A 57 -23.27 -12.29 -15.39
N TYR A 58 -23.67 -11.41 -14.47
CA TYR A 58 -23.51 -11.61 -13.05
C TYR A 58 -24.77 -11.11 -12.34
N HIS A 59 -25.45 -11.99 -11.59
CA HIS A 59 -26.78 -11.75 -11.01
C HIS A 59 -27.77 -11.07 -11.97
N GLY A 60 -27.89 -11.62 -13.20
CA GLY A 60 -28.80 -11.11 -14.23
C GLY A 60 -28.37 -9.79 -14.91
N ARG A 61 -27.27 -9.16 -14.47
CA ARG A 61 -26.77 -7.91 -15.06
C ARG A 61 -25.66 -8.18 -16.07
N LYS A 62 -25.74 -7.53 -17.25
CA LYS A 62 -24.69 -7.57 -18.28
C LYS A 62 -23.51 -6.73 -17.82
N ARG A 63 -22.33 -7.34 -17.68
CA ARG A 63 -21.06 -6.66 -17.35
C ARG A 63 -19.99 -6.99 -18.40
N ALA A 64 -18.95 -6.17 -18.41
CA ALA A 64 -17.81 -6.31 -19.29
C ALA A 64 -16.53 -5.91 -18.55
N ILE A 65 -15.48 -6.71 -18.67
CA ILE A 65 -14.14 -6.44 -18.13
C ILE A 65 -13.11 -6.41 -19.26
N ALA A 66 -12.32 -5.34 -19.32
CA ALA A 66 -11.22 -5.24 -20.27
C ALA A 66 -10.06 -6.15 -19.82
N ILE A 67 -9.52 -6.93 -20.76
CA ILE A 67 -8.44 -7.88 -20.52
C ILE A 67 -7.09 -7.20 -20.82
N GLY A 68 -6.97 -6.53 -21.96
CA GLY A 68 -5.75 -5.84 -22.35
C GLY A 68 -5.71 -5.47 -23.83
N HIS A 69 -4.63 -4.83 -24.24
CA HIS A 69 -4.40 -4.40 -25.62
C HIS A 69 -3.53 -5.42 -26.36
N TRP A 70 -3.76 -5.53 -27.66
CA TRP A 70 -2.88 -6.27 -28.56
C TRP A 70 -1.81 -5.30 -29.10
N PRO A 71 -0.52 -5.70 -29.20
CA PRO A 71 -0.01 -7.07 -29.06
C PRO A 71 0.49 -7.47 -27.67
N GLU A 72 0.45 -6.59 -26.65
CA GLU A 72 0.97 -6.90 -25.32
C GLU A 72 0.25 -8.11 -24.67
N VAL A 73 -1.05 -8.23 -24.94
CA VAL A 73 -1.85 -9.40 -24.64
C VAL A 73 -2.16 -10.12 -25.95
N ASP A 74 -1.61 -11.31 -26.12
CA ASP A 74 -1.90 -12.17 -27.26
C ASP A 74 -3.19 -12.98 -27.07
N VAL A 75 -3.62 -13.75 -28.08
CA VAL A 75 -4.85 -14.55 -27.98
C VAL A 75 -4.74 -15.61 -26.87
N THR A 76 -3.56 -16.20 -26.70
CA THR A 76 -3.32 -17.22 -25.68
C THR A 76 -3.51 -16.66 -24.27
N LEU A 77 -2.86 -15.53 -23.97
CA LEU A 77 -2.99 -14.83 -22.71
C LEU A 77 -4.40 -14.29 -22.49
N ALA A 78 -5.04 -13.75 -23.54
CA ALA A 78 -6.42 -13.27 -23.46
C ALA A 78 -7.41 -14.38 -23.08
N ARG A 79 -7.25 -15.59 -23.66
CA ARG A 79 -8.06 -16.76 -23.29
C ARG A 79 -7.79 -17.21 -21.87
N LYS A 80 -6.51 -17.24 -21.44
CA LYS A 80 -6.13 -17.58 -20.06
C LYS A 80 -6.80 -16.65 -19.04
N ILE A 81 -6.63 -15.35 -19.19
CA ILE A 81 -7.25 -14.34 -18.29
C ILE A 81 -8.78 -14.45 -18.32
N SER A 82 -9.37 -14.71 -19.49
CA SER A 82 -10.82 -14.91 -19.61
C SER A 82 -11.32 -16.12 -18.82
N MET A 83 -10.57 -17.23 -18.84
CA MET A 83 -10.90 -18.43 -18.06
C MET A 83 -10.76 -18.18 -16.56
N GLU A 84 -9.73 -17.46 -16.13
CA GLU A 84 -9.57 -17.05 -14.72
C GLU A 84 -10.75 -16.21 -14.24
N HIS A 85 -11.17 -15.20 -15.02
CA HIS A 85 -12.36 -14.41 -14.71
C HIS A 85 -13.65 -15.25 -14.68
N LYS A 86 -13.82 -16.20 -15.61
CA LYS A 86 -14.96 -17.12 -15.57
C LYS A 86 -14.94 -18.02 -14.35
N ARG A 87 -13.76 -18.47 -13.91
CA ARG A 87 -13.62 -19.25 -12.69
C ARG A 87 -14.03 -18.44 -11.46
N SER A 88 -13.58 -17.18 -11.35
CA SER A 88 -14.04 -16.27 -10.29
C SER A 88 -15.55 -16.08 -10.29
N LEU A 89 -16.15 -15.89 -11.47
CA LEU A 89 -17.61 -15.78 -11.61
C LEU A 89 -18.34 -17.04 -11.15
N ALA A 90 -17.80 -18.23 -11.47
CA ALA A 90 -18.36 -19.50 -11.03
C ALA A 90 -18.27 -19.71 -9.51
N THR A 91 -17.27 -19.12 -8.85
CA THR A 91 -17.18 -19.13 -7.37
C THR A 91 -17.97 -17.98 -6.72
N GLY A 92 -18.75 -17.22 -7.49
CA GLY A 92 -19.59 -16.13 -6.97
C GLY A 92 -18.84 -14.81 -6.74
N THR A 93 -17.68 -14.62 -7.36
CA THR A 93 -16.91 -13.38 -7.28
C THR A 93 -16.91 -12.64 -8.61
N ASP A 94 -17.37 -11.39 -8.61
CA ASP A 94 -17.31 -10.53 -9.80
C ASP A 94 -15.92 -9.88 -9.93
N PRO A 95 -15.11 -10.25 -10.95
CA PRO A 95 -13.75 -9.74 -11.10
C PRO A 95 -13.69 -8.25 -11.44
N LYS A 96 -14.76 -7.68 -12.03
CA LYS A 96 -14.83 -6.23 -12.26
C LYS A 96 -15.09 -5.51 -10.94
N GLN A 97 -16.04 -6.02 -10.15
CA GLN A 97 -16.33 -5.47 -8.83
C GLN A 97 -15.10 -5.54 -7.93
N GLU A 98 -14.38 -6.66 -7.93
CA GLU A 98 -13.17 -6.81 -7.13
C GLU A 98 -12.07 -5.81 -7.53
N ARG A 99 -11.89 -5.58 -8.85
CA ARG A 99 -10.97 -4.56 -9.36
C ARG A 99 -11.41 -3.14 -8.98
N GLU A 100 -12.70 -2.86 -9.00
CA GLU A 100 -13.26 -1.57 -8.58
C GLU A 100 -13.11 -1.37 -7.07
N ASN A 101 -13.41 -2.39 -6.27
CA ASN A 101 -13.24 -2.37 -4.82
C ASN A 101 -11.78 -2.11 -4.43
N LYS A 102 -10.81 -2.79 -5.08
CA LYS A 102 -9.38 -2.52 -4.88
C LYS A 102 -8.96 -1.10 -5.26
N ARG A 103 -9.61 -0.49 -6.25
CA ARG A 103 -9.34 0.91 -6.63
C ARG A 103 -9.94 1.93 -5.66
N GLN A 104 -11.04 1.57 -5.01
CA GLN A 104 -11.70 2.38 -3.98
C GLN A 104 -11.14 2.11 -2.59
N GLU A 105 -10.27 1.11 -2.45
CA GLU A 105 -9.67 0.76 -1.19
C GLU A 105 -8.69 1.84 -0.76
N MET A 106 -8.80 2.21 0.51
CA MET A 106 -7.96 3.22 1.13
C MET A 106 -6.50 2.74 1.18
N THR A 107 -5.58 3.66 0.92
CA THR A 107 -4.14 3.46 1.14
C THR A 107 -3.77 3.72 2.61
N PHE A 108 -2.60 3.28 3.04
CA PHE A 108 -2.11 3.63 4.37
C PHE A 108 -1.87 5.13 4.53
N ASP A 109 -1.49 5.85 3.47
CA ASP A 109 -1.28 7.31 3.51
C ASP A 109 -2.61 8.04 3.76
N GLU A 110 -3.68 7.63 3.10
CA GLU A 110 -5.02 8.15 3.34
C GLU A 110 -5.49 7.83 4.75
N LEU A 111 -5.35 6.58 5.20
CA LEU A 111 -5.68 6.18 6.57
C LEU A 111 -4.91 7.03 7.59
N PHE A 112 -3.62 7.27 7.37
CA PHE A 112 -2.81 8.02 8.30
C PHE A 112 -3.17 9.50 8.29
N ASN A 113 -3.14 10.15 7.13
CA ASN A 113 -3.25 11.61 7.02
C ASN A 113 -4.68 12.11 7.20
N GLN A 114 -5.66 11.44 6.58
CA GLN A 114 -7.05 11.90 6.56
C GLN A 114 -7.83 11.47 7.81
N HIS A 115 -7.42 10.36 8.44
CA HIS A 115 -8.16 9.78 9.56
C HIS A 115 -7.35 9.80 10.87
N TYR A 116 -6.26 9.03 10.95
CA TYR A 116 -5.52 8.86 12.20
C TYR A 116 -4.89 10.17 12.71
N LEU A 117 -4.28 10.96 11.83
CA LEU A 117 -3.59 12.20 12.20
C LEU A 117 -4.56 13.28 12.68
N VAL A 118 -5.75 13.36 12.07
CA VAL A 118 -6.84 14.26 12.49
C VAL A 118 -7.23 13.96 13.94
N TRP A 119 -7.45 12.69 14.25
CA TRP A 119 -7.70 12.25 15.63
C TRP A 119 -6.50 12.45 16.56
N ALA A 120 -5.29 12.12 16.12
CA ALA A 120 -4.09 12.22 16.95
C ALA A 120 -3.82 13.67 17.39
N LYS A 121 -4.08 14.65 16.51
CA LYS A 121 -3.94 16.08 16.83
C LYS A 121 -4.86 16.53 17.95
N SER A 122 -6.07 15.98 18.06
CA SER A 122 -7.01 16.32 19.13
C SER A 122 -6.78 15.50 20.41
N ALA A 123 -6.34 14.25 20.27
CA ALA A 123 -6.27 13.31 21.40
C ALA A 123 -4.88 13.15 22.04
N LYS A 124 -3.78 13.52 21.37
CA LYS A 124 -2.41 13.19 21.81
C LYS A 124 -1.51 14.42 21.85
N ARG A 125 -0.90 14.70 23.01
CA ARG A 125 0.19 15.70 23.10
C ARG A 125 1.40 15.35 22.24
N SER A 126 1.64 14.05 22.00
CA SER A 126 2.80 13.55 21.26
C SER A 126 2.57 13.38 19.75
N TRP A 127 1.48 13.91 19.18
CA TRP A 127 1.11 13.71 17.77
C TRP A 127 2.23 14.11 16.79
N GLY A 128 3.01 15.16 17.12
CA GLY A 128 4.13 15.60 16.28
C GLY A 128 5.21 14.53 16.08
N LYS A 129 5.49 13.73 17.13
CA LYS A 129 6.44 12.61 17.05
C LYS A 129 5.88 11.46 16.21
N ASP A 130 4.56 11.26 16.22
CA ASP A 130 3.91 10.27 15.37
C ASP A 130 4.01 10.69 13.90
N PHE A 131 3.69 11.95 13.59
CA PHE A 131 3.81 12.49 12.24
C PHE A 131 5.24 12.42 11.71
N GLN A 132 6.23 12.76 12.53
CA GLN A 132 7.63 12.66 12.14
C GLN A 132 8.01 11.23 11.75
N ARG A 133 7.73 10.24 12.61
CA ARG A 133 8.02 8.82 12.32
C ARG A 133 7.27 8.32 11.09
N TYR A 134 6.02 8.77 10.93
CA TYR A 134 5.25 8.46 9.74
C TYR A 134 5.93 8.98 8.48
N ARG A 135 6.22 10.28 8.41
CA ARG A 135 6.84 10.94 7.27
C ARG A 135 8.19 10.32 6.92
N ASP A 136 9.04 10.10 7.93
CA ASP A 136 10.44 9.73 7.74
C ASP A 136 10.63 8.23 7.47
N HIS A 137 9.75 7.37 7.99
CA HIS A 137 9.97 5.92 7.99
C HIS A 137 8.81 5.10 7.43
N ILE A 138 7.57 5.44 7.76
CA ILE A 138 6.40 4.61 7.39
C ILE A 138 5.93 4.94 5.98
N ARG A 139 5.77 6.23 5.67
CA ARG A 139 5.26 6.72 4.39
C ARG A 139 6.05 6.18 3.19
N PRO A 140 7.40 6.19 3.18
CA PRO A 140 8.16 5.68 2.04
C PRO A 140 7.97 4.18 1.78
N ALA A 141 7.69 3.39 2.82
CA ALA A 141 7.59 1.94 2.73
C ALA A 141 6.16 1.42 2.56
N LEU A 142 5.21 2.00 3.29
CA LEU A 142 3.83 1.50 3.38
C LEU A 142 2.79 2.50 2.86
N GLY A 143 3.13 3.79 2.70
CA GLY A 143 2.15 4.85 2.48
C GLY A 143 1.25 4.63 1.26
N GLN A 144 1.81 4.20 0.13
CA GLN A 144 1.04 3.98 -1.10
C GLN A 144 0.45 2.57 -1.23
N MET A 145 0.67 1.70 -0.24
CA MET A 145 0.07 0.37 -0.24
C MET A 145 -1.40 0.47 0.17
N LEU A 146 -2.26 -0.31 -0.51
CA LEU A 146 -3.63 -0.54 -0.08
C LEU A 146 -3.63 -1.24 1.27
N LEU A 147 -4.63 -0.97 2.11
CA LEU A 147 -4.70 -1.58 3.45
C LEU A 147 -4.74 -3.13 3.38
N SER A 148 -5.40 -3.73 2.40
CA SER A 148 -5.44 -5.18 2.16
C SER A 148 -4.10 -5.78 1.71
N ASP A 149 -3.26 -4.99 1.03
CA ASP A 149 -1.95 -5.44 0.54
C ASP A 149 -0.86 -5.35 1.62
N ILE A 150 -1.13 -4.69 2.76
CA ILE A 150 -0.20 -4.62 3.87
C ILE A 150 -0.22 -5.95 4.63
N THR A 151 0.87 -6.69 4.51
CA THR A 151 1.05 -7.99 5.14
C THR A 151 2.02 -7.90 6.32
N PRO A 152 2.05 -8.90 7.22
CA PRO A 152 3.12 -8.99 8.22
C PRO A 152 4.53 -8.94 7.60
N ALA A 153 4.70 -9.49 6.39
CA ALA A 153 5.97 -9.49 5.67
C ALA A 153 6.40 -8.09 5.22
N SER A 154 5.48 -7.22 4.76
CA SER A 154 5.84 -5.83 4.40
C SER A 154 6.28 -5.02 5.63
N ILE A 155 5.66 -5.27 6.79
CA ILE A 155 6.00 -4.62 8.05
C ILE A 155 7.33 -5.15 8.60
N LEU A 156 7.60 -6.45 8.50
CA LEU A 156 8.90 -7.03 8.83
C LEU A 156 10.01 -6.48 7.94
N ARG A 157 9.75 -6.30 6.64
CA ARG A 157 10.70 -5.65 5.72
C ARG A 157 11.00 -4.23 6.17
N LEU A 158 9.98 -3.44 6.53
CA LEU A 158 10.19 -2.11 7.13
C LEU A 158 11.08 -2.19 8.39
N GLN A 159 10.79 -3.11 9.31
CA GLN A 159 11.60 -3.29 10.53
C GLN A 159 13.06 -3.63 10.21
N GLN A 160 13.29 -4.55 9.28
CA GLN A 160 14.63 -4.95 8.83
C GLN A 160 15.39 -3.78 8.21
N THR A 161 14.75 -3.03 7.30
CA THR A 161 15.36 -1.85 6.67
C THR A 161 15.76 -0.80 7.70
N LEU A 162 14.91 -0.51 8.68
CA LEU A 162 15.23 0.44 9.75
C LEU A 162 16.36 -0.06 10.66
N SER A 163 16.45 -1.37 10.90
CA SER A 163 17.45 -1.96 11.78
C SER A 163 18.88 -1.85 11.23
N ILE A 164 19.06 -1.56 9.94
CA ILE A 164 20.37 -1.36 9.32
C ILE A 164 21.02 -0.07 9.82
N SER A 165 20.24 0.99 10.05
CA SER A 165 20.76 2.33 10.33
C SER A 165 20.30 2.94 11.66
N LEU A 166 19.28 2.36 12.30
CA LEU A 166 18.67 2.91 13.52
C LEU A 166 18.77 1.94 14.70
N SER A 167 18.75 2.49 15.91
CA SER A 167 18.71 1.68 17.13
C SER A 167 17.41 0.88 17.24
N ALA A 168 17.47 -0.26 17.94
CA ALA A 168 16.32 -1.13 18.18
C ALA A 168 15.12 -0.37 18.79
N ALA A 169 15.38 0.56 19.72
CA ALA A 169 14.35 1.39 20.33
C ALA A 169 13.65 2.32 19.31
N THR A 170 14.39 2.90 18.36
CA THR A 170 13.81 3.73 17.30
C THR A 170 12.97 2.90 16.34
N CYS A 171 13.50 1.74 15.91
CA CYS A 171 12.76 0.79 15.07
C CYS A 171 11.44 0.37 15.74
N ASN A 172 11.50 -0.01 17.02
CA ASN A 172 10.33 -0.40 17.79
C ASN A 172 9.28 0.72 17.87
N ARG A 173 9.70 1.98 18.07
CA ARG A 173 8.77 3.12 18.07
C ARG A 173 8.05 3.29 16.73
N VAL A 174 8.70 2.99 15.61
CA VAL A 174 8.05 3.01 14.29
C VAL A 174 7.03 1.87 14.17
N ILE A 175 7.41 0.64 14.53
CA ILE A 175 6.50 -0.52 14.48
C ILE A 175 5.32 -0.37 15.45
N VAL A 176 5.55 0.21 16.63
CA VAL A 176 4.50 0.56 17.60
C VAL A 176 3.53 1.57 17.02
N LEU A 177 4.01 2.57 16.25
CA LEU A 177 3.12 3.51 15.56
C LEU A 177 2.26 2.80 14.51
N VAL A 178 2.85 1.93 13.69
CA VAL A 178 2.09 1.12 12.71
C VAL A 178 1.01 0.29 13.43
N LYS A 179 1.37 -0.40 14.52
CA LYS A 179 0.40 -1.14 15.35
C LYS A 179 -0.70 -0.23 15.91
N ALA A 180 -0.35 0.94 16.41
CA ALA A 180 -1.31 1.89 16.98
C ALA A 180 -2.31 2.40 15.92
N VAL A 181 -1.85 2.69 14.71
CA VAL A 181 -2.70 3.12 13.59
C VAL A 181 -3.69 2.02 13.22
N PHE A 182 -3.25 0.77 13.05
CA PHE A 182 -4.15 -0.35 12.74
C PHE A 182 -5.11 -0.68 13.90
N THR A 183 -4.67 -0.58 15.15
CA THR A 183 -5.54 -0.73 16.32
C THR A 183 -6.62 0.35 16.35
N TRP A 184 -6.25 1.60 16.08
CA TRP A 184 -7.19 2.71 16.00
C TRP A 184 -8.18 2.53 14.85
N ALA A 185 -7.68 2.18 13.65
CA ALA A 185 -8.50 1.95 12.47
C ALA A 185 -9.52 0.82 12.67
N GLY A 186 -9.14 -0.25 13.37
CA GLY A 186 -10.04 -1.34 13.73
C GLY A 186 -11.15 -0.91 14.69
N ARG A 187 -10.86 -0.03 15.66
CA ARG A 187 -11.87 0.55 16.57
C ARG A 187 -12.87 1.44 15.83
N GLN A 188 -12.44 2.10 14.75
CA GLN A 188 -13.30 2.92 13.89
C GLN A 188 -14.00 2.10 12.79
N SER A 189 -13.83 0.77 12.79
CA SER A 189 -14.36 -0.12 11.74
C SER A 189 -13.90 0.24 10.31
N ILE A 190 -12.75 0.92 10.17
CA ILE A 190 -12.15 1.27 8.87
C ILE A 190 -11.49 0.04 8.23
N THR A 191 -10.87 -0.81 9.06
CA THR A 191 -10.28 -2.08 8.62
C THR A 191 -10.61 -3.19 9.60
N SER A 192 -10.86 -4.38 9.09
CA SER A 192 -11.06 -5.59 9.88
C SER A 192 -9.76 -6.36 10.14
N VAL A 193 -8.69 -6.06 9.41
CA VAL A 193 -7.43 -6.79 9.44
C VAL A 193 -6.33 -5.95 10.11
N HIS A 194 -5.63 -6.55 11.07
CA HIS A 194 -4.51 -5.93 11.76
C HIS A 194 -3.20 -6.70 11.48
N PRO A 195 -2.54 -6.47 10.33
CA PRO A 195 -1.34 -7.22 9.92
C PRO A 195 -0.15 -7.03 10.88
N ALA A 196 -0.04 -5.85 11.50
CA ALA A 196 1.07 -5.55 12.41
C ALA A 196 0.99 -6.30 13.77
N ARG A 197 -0.11 -7.03 14.06
CA ARG A 197 -0.32 -7.66 15.37
C ARG A 197 0.72 -8.72 15.68
N VAL A 198 1.08 -9.53 14.69
CA VAL A 198 2.01 -10.67 14.81
C VAL A 198 3.49 -10.27 14.77
N VAL A 199 3.80 -9.05 14.35
CA VAL A 199 5.19 -8.57 14.25
C VAL A 199 5.78 -8.36 15.65
N GLN A 200 6.87 -9.04 15.95
CA GLN A 200 7.58 -8.92 17.23
C GLN A 200 8.46 -7.68 17.26
N LEU A 201 8.60 -7.08 18.44
CA LEU A 201 9.52 -5.97 18.66
C LEU A 201 10.94 -6.49 18.84
N LEU A 202 11.93 -5.69 18.43
CA LEU A 202 13.33 -6.00 18.62
C LEU A 202 13.69 -5.93 20.10
N ARG A 203 14.66 -6.74 20.52
CA ARG A 203 15.20 -6.65 21.88
C ARG A 203 15.92 -5.31 22.06
N GLU A 204 15.44 -4.50 22.98
CA GLU A 204 16.10 -3.24 23.34
C GLU A 204 17.18 -3.51 24.39
N ASN A 205 18.43 -3.18 24.07
CA ASN A 205 19.51 -3.20 25.07
C ASN A 205 19.65 -1.80 25.68
N ASN A 206 18.65 -1.39 26.45
CA ASN A 206 18.59 -0.06 27.07
C ASN A 206 19.36 0.03 28.41
N ALA A 207 20.27 -0.91 28.66
CA ALA A 207 21.06 -0.87 29.88
C ALA A 207 21.99 0.37 29.84
N ARG A 208 21.61 1.44 30.54
CA ARG A 208 22.56 2.47 30.96
C ARG A 208 23.44 1.84 32.04
N GLN A 209 24.54 1.24 31.62
CA GLN A 209 25.45 0.52 32.53
C GLN A 209 26.46 1.44 33.23
N ARG A 210 26.44 2.75 32.95
CA ARG A 210 27.41 3.68 33.53
C ARG A 210 26.73 4.69 34.44
N TYR A 211 27.15 4.66 35.69
CA TYR A 211 26.92 5.69 36.69
C TYR A 211 28.22 6.48 36.85
N PHE A 212 28.12 7.75 37.25
CA PHE A 212 29.31 8.53 37.56
C PHE A 212 29.94 8.02 38.86
N THR A 213 31.27 7.96 38.89
CA THR A 213 32.00 7.77 40.16
C THR A 213 31.98 9.05 41.00
N GLU A 214 32.27 8.95 42.30
CA GLU A 214 32.35 10.13 43.16
C GLU A 214 33.36 11.18 42.65
N ASP A 215 34.50 10.73 42.10
CA ASP A 215 35.50 11.61 41.52
C ASP A 215 35.00 12.30 40.24
N GLU A 216 34.25 11.58 39.40
CA GLU A 216 33.61 12.17 38.22
C GLU A 216 32.58 13.23 38.63
N ILE A 217 31.76 12.95 39.65
CA ILE A 217 30.80 13.92 40.19
C ILE A 217 31.55 15.16 40.71
N ARG A 218 32.63 14.98 41.48
CA ARG A 218 33.43 16.10 42.00
C ARG A 218 33.99 16.97 40.86
N ARG A 219 34.51 16.35 39.79
CA ARG A 219 35.00 17.09 38.61
C ARG A 219 33.89 17.85 37.90
N ILE A 220 32.70 17.28 37.77
CA ILE A 220 31.55 17.98 37.18
C ILE A 220 31.16 19.19 38.03
N PHE A 221 31.16 19.05 39.35
CA PHE A 221 30.86 20.16 40.27
C PHE A 221 31.87 21.31 40.13
N LEU A 222 33.16 21.00 40.11
CA LEU A 222 34.23 21.98 39.92
C LEU A 222 34.14 22.65 38.55
N SER A 223 33.83 21.89 37.49
CA SER A 223 33.64 22.46 36.16
C SER A 223 32.42 23.37 36.11
N ALA A 224 31.33 23.00 36.78
CA ALA A 224 30.12 23.81 36.84
C ALA A 224 30.36 25.13 37.59
N ASP A 225 31.16 25.14 38.66
CA ASP A 225 31.50 26.38 39.37
C ASP A 225 32.26 27.40 38.52
N ASN A 226 33.00 26.93 37.52
CA ASN A 226 33.78 27.75 36.61
C ASN A 226 33.05 28.06 35.28
N ASP A 227 31.79 27.64 35.13
CA ASP A 227 31.02 27.87 33.91
C ASP A 227 30.62 29.35 33.78
N THR A 228 30.63 29.87 32.55
CA THR A 228 30.27 31.26 32.27
C THR A 228 28.78 31.55 32.52
N SER A 229 27.93 30.52 32.59
CA SER A 229 26.51 30.61 32.93
C SER A 229 26.23 30.06 34.33
N PRO A 230 26.06 30.93 35.34
CA PRO A 230 25.70 30.50 36.70
C PRO A 230 24.38 29.73 36.77
N VAL A 231 23.47 29.95 35.83
CA VAL A 231 22.18 29.25 35.75
C VAL A 231 22.39 27.80 35.29
N ALA A 232 23.20 27.59 34.24
CA ALA A 232 23.54 26.25 33.77
C ALA A 232 24.28 25.46 34.85
N ALA A 233 25.25 26.10 35.52
CA ALA A 233 26.00 25.53 36.63
C ALA A 233 25.09 25.01 37.75
N ARG A 234 24.17 25.86 38.24
CA ARG A 234 23.21 25.49 39.29
C ARG A 234 22.27 24.38 38.84
N TYR A 235 21.83 24.41 37.57
CA TYR A 235 20.94 23.39 37.03
C TYR A 235 21.61 22.02 36.97
N VAL A 236 22.85 21.93 36.49
CA VAL A 236 23.62 20.67 36.46
C VAL A 236 23.80 20.10 37.87
N LYS A 237 24.16 20.94 38.83
CA LYS A 237 24.32 20.52 40.24
C LYS A 237 22.99 20.04 40.85
N LEU A 238 21.89 20.75 40.59
CA LEU A 238 20.55 20.36 41.02
C LEU A 238 20.18 18.98 40.47
N LEU A 239 20.39 18.74 39.17
CA LEU A 239 20.11 17.44 38.54
C LEU A 239 20.94 16.31 39.15
N LEU A 240 22.22 16.55 39.44
CA LEU A 240 23.11 15.54 40.07
C LEU A 240 22.69 15.20 41.51
N LEU A 241 22.23 16.19 42.28
CA LEU A 241 21.84 15.97 43.68
C LEU A 241 20.44 15.36 43.81
N THR A 242 19.54 15.63 42.87
CA THR A 242 18.12 15.27 43.00
C THR A 242 17.70 14.10 42.12
N GLY A 243 18.44 13.81 41.04
CA GLY A 243 18.07 12.78 40.06
C GLY A 243 16.79 13.10 39.28
N LEU A 244 16.29 14.34 39.33
CA LEU A 244 15.12 14.78 38.58
C LEU A 244 15.39 14.82 37.08
N ARG A 245 14.31 14.79 36.28
CA ARG A 245 14.34 14.88 34.81
C ARG A 245 13.69 16.16 34.32
#